data_AF-A0A5C8ESV5-F1
#
_entry.id   AF-A0A5C8ESV5-F1
#
_cell.length_a   1.000
_cell.length_b   1.000
_cell.length_c   1.000
_cell.angle_alpha   90.00
_cell.angle_beta   90.00
_cell.angle_gamma   90.00
#
_symmetry.space_group_name_H-M   'P 1'
#
loop_
_entity.id
_entity.type
_entity.pdbx_description
1 polymer ?
#
loop_
_entity_poly.entity_id
_entity_poly.type
_entity_poly.pdbx_seq_one_letter_code
_entity_poly.pdbx_strand_id
1 'polypeptide(L)'
;MPARGDDQQRPKWREWAAGGEIDVMEYVWGDPNNVDQTIHVGHEASGEYKGGKGGKAAVANINDWHTYTLEWTKEGLYWYVDGQKGRGPYLKAGKSAVDYPFLDKSAFYIIMNVGVGRANDNYPGGAQKGLDTWMDVDWVKVSPNKDTILDNSRGVNGCEYYKDVQWK
;
A
#
# COMPACT_ATOMS: atom_id res chain seq x y z
N MET A 1 -3.40 -4.33 -8.81
CA MET A 1 -3.92 -3.66 -10.02
C MET A 1 -4.66 -2.39 -9.58
N PRO A 2 -4.65 -1.29 -10.32
CA PRO A 2 -5.48 -0.14 -9.97
C PRO A 2 -6.96 -0.52 -10.06
N ALA A 3 -7.75 -0.04 -9.11
CA ALA A 3 -9.19 -0.01 -9.23
C ALA A 3 -9.56 1.00 -10.34
N ARG A 4 -10.67 0.76 -11.04
CA ARG A 4 -11.10 1.53 -12.23
C ARG A 4 -11.01 3.05 -12.02
N GLY A 5 -10.45 3.76 -12.99
CA GLY A 5 -10.20 5.20 -12.98
C GLY A 5 -9.53 5.66 -14.28
N ASP A 6 -8.32 6.25 -14.18
CA ASP A 6 -7.52 6.67 -15.35
C ASP A 6 -7.05 5.51 -16.24
N ASP A 7 -7.25 4.24 -15.83
CA ASP A 7 -6.94 3.04 -16.61
C ASP A 7 -7.68 2.98 -17.97
N GLN A 8 -8.80 3.70 -18.10
CA GLN A 8 -9.49 3.85 -19.39
C GLN A 8 -8.68 4.67 -20.40
N GLN A 9 -7.91 5.65 -19.92
CA GLN A 9 -7.03 6.49 -20.74
C GLN A 9 -5.62 5.89 -20.85
N ARG A 10 -5.25 5.01 -19.91
CA ARG A 10 -3.94 4.37 -19.80
C ARG A 10 -4.10 2.84 -19.67
N PRO A 11 -4.44 2.13 -20.77
CA PRO A 11 -4.79 0.71 -20.72
C PRO A 11 -3.67 -0.17 -20.13
N LYS A 12 -2.40 0.23 -20.28
CA LYS A 12 -1.25 -0.46 -19.70
C LYS A 12 -1.21 -0.45 -18.18
N TRP A 13 -1.91 0.47 -17.51
CA TRP A 13 -2.05 0.44 -16.06
C TRP A 13 -2.84 -0.76 -15.54
N ARG A 14 -3.51 -1.51 -16.43
CA ARG A 14 -4.12 -2.81 -16.08
C ARG A 14 -3.13 -3.95 -15.99
N GLU A 15 -1.88 -3.72 -16.35
CA GLU A 15 -0.80 -4.69 -16.23
C GLU A 15 0.02 -4.35 -14.98
N TRP A 16 0.33 -5.37 -14.17
CA TRP A 16 1.34 -5.22 -13.14
C TRP A 16 2.73 -5.16 -13.80
N ALA A 17 3.63 -4.24 -13.44
CA ALA A 17 3.54 -3.27 -12.34
C ALA A 17 3.18 -1.84 -12.80
N ALA A 18 2.80 -1.62 -14.05
CA ALA A 18 2.58 -0.29 -14.61
C ALA A 18 1.47 0.49 -13.92
N GLY A 19 0.43 -0.19 -13.43
CA GLY A 19 -0.62 0.44 -12.62
C GLY A 19 -0.26 0.69 -11.15
N GLY A 20 0.94 0.27 -10.73
CA GLY A 20 1.42 0.41 -9.37
C GLY A 20 0.89 -0.65 -8.40
N GLU A 21 1.62 -0.76 -7.29
CA GLU A 21 1.26 -1.50 -6.08
C GLU A 21 1.87 -0.78 -4.88
N ILE A 22 1.11 -0.76 -3.78
CA ILE A 22 1.50 -0.13 -2.53
C ILE A 22 1.34 -1.18 -1.43
N ASP A 23 2.47 -1.58 -0.86
CA ASP A 23 2.50 -2.50 0.25
C ASP A 23 2.58 -1.68 1.53
N VAL A 24 1.44 -1.58 2.22
CA VAL A 24 1.35 -0.84 3.49
C VAL A 24 2.11 -1.59 4.59
N MET A 25 2.06 -2.92 4.54
CA MET A 25 2.78 -3.82 5.43
C MET A 25 2.96 -5.16 4.74
N GLU A 26 4.20 -5.63 4.68
CA GLU A 26 4.55 -7.03 4.42
C GLU A 26 5.33 -7.55 5.63
N TYR A 27 4.97 -8.74 6.11
CA TYR A 27 5.79 -9.45 7.08
C TYR A 27 6.36 -10.70 6.44
N VAL A 28 7.67 -10.86 6.60
CA VAL A 28 8.39 -12.06 6.20
C VAL A 28 8.82 -12.83 7.44
N TRP A 29 8.42 -14.09 7.48
CA TRP A 29 8.75 -14.99 8.57
C TRP A 29 10.25 -14.97 8.89
N GLY A 30 10.56 -14.89 10.18
CA GLY A 30 11.94 -14.87 10.70
C GLY A 30 12.46 -13.48 11.07
N ASP A 31 11.71 -12.41 10.79
CA ASP A 31 12.06 -11.03 11.17
C ASP A 31 10.96 -10.39 12.04
N PRO A 32 10.70 -10.91 13.25
CA PRO A 32 9.51 -10.55 14.05
C PRO A 32 9.51 -9.10 14.55
N ASN A 33 10.61 -8.36 14.38
CA ASN A 33 10.75 -6.98 14.83
C ASN A 33 10.71 -5.97 13.67
N ASN A 34 10.45 -6.42 12.45
CA ASN A 34 10.35 -5.54 11.31
C ASN A 34 9.21 -5.96 10.37
N VAL A 35 8.68 -4.96 9.68
CA VAL A 35 7.83 -5.14 8.50
C VAL A 35 8.47 -4.42 7.32
N ASP A 36 8.17 -4.90 6.13
CA ASP A 36 8.56 -4.27 4.88
C ASP A 36 7.43 -3.36 4.37
N GLN A 37 7.81 -2.20 3.84
CA GLN A 37 6.92 -1.20 3.24
C GLN A 37 7.44 -0.87 1.85
N THR A 38 6.68 -1.27 0.84
CA THR A 38 7.15 -1.32 -0.53
C THR A 38 6.21 -0.57 -1.46
N ILE A 39 6.78 -0.03 -2.54
CA ILE A 39 6.01 0.34 -3.72
C ILE A 39 6.59 -0.39 -4.92
N HIS A 40 5.73 -0.87 -5.80
CA HIS A 40 6.13 -1.41 -7.09
C HIS A 40 5.64 -0.47 -8.19
N VAL A 41 6.52 -0.19 -9.14
CA VAL A 41 6.20 0.63 -10.32
C VAL A 41 6.72 -0.04 -11.57
N GLY A 42 5.91 -0.02 -12.63
CA GLY A 42 6.28 -0.43 -13.98
C GLY A 42 6.36 0.77 -14.92
N HIS A 43 6.94 0.55 -16.10
CA HIS A 43 6.97 1.53 -17.16
C HIS A 43 5.60 1.62 -17.83
N GLU A 44 5.02 2.81 -17.90
CA GLU A 44 3.68 2.98 -18.48
C GLU A 44 3.56 2.48 -19.92
N ALA A 45 4.56 2.72 -20.78
CA ALA A 45 4.44 2.39 -22.20
C ALA A 45 4.64 0.90 -22.50
N SER A 46 5.47 0.20 -21.71
CA SER A 46 5.85 -1.20 -21.97
C SER A 46 5.26 -2.20 -20.98
N GLY A 47 4.78 -1.77 -19.82
CA GLY A 47 4.39 -2.66 -18.71
C GLY A 47 5.57 -3.18 -17.89
N GLU A 48 6.81 -2.92 -18.34
CA GLU A 48 8.02 -3.50 -17.77
C GLU A 48 8.24 -3.08 -16.32
N TYR A 49 8.46 -4.04 -15.42
CA TYR A 49 8.70 -3.78 -14.00
C TYR A 49 10.03 -3.02 -13.80
N LYS A 50 9.99 -1.89 -13.07
CA LYS A 50 11.17 -1.04 -12.81
C LYS A 50 11.81 -1.29 -11.44
N GLY A 51 11.35 -2.31 -10.73
CA GLY A 51 11.81 -2.64 -9.38
C GLY A 51 10.93 -2.04 -8.28
N GLY A 52 10.97 -2.72 -7.13
CA GLY A 52 10.31 -2.30 -5.91
C GLY A 52 11.21 -1.32 -5.18
N LYS A 53 10.62 -0.26 -4.64
CA LYS A 53 11.31 0.59 -3.68
C LYS A 53 10.76 0.26 -2.31
N GLY A 54 11.48 -0.60 -1.61
CA GLY A 54 11.17 -1.05 -0.25
C GLY A 54 11.91 -0.29 0.84
N GLY A 55 11.53 -0.56 2.09
CA GLY A 55 12.23 -0.16 3.30
C GLY A 55 11.61 -0.87 4.51
N LYS A 56 12.40 -1.11 5.55
CA LYS A 56 11.92 -1.72 6.79
C LYS A 56 11.41 -0.67 7.76
N ALA A 57 10.32 -0.98 8.45
CA ALA A 57 9.86 -0.26 9.62
C ALA A 57 9.90 -1.21 10.83
N ALA A 58 10.41 -0.71 11.95
CA ALA A 58 10.50 -1.48 13.18
C ALA A 58 9.10 -1.64 13.81
N VAL A 59 8.85 -2.82 14.37
CA VAL A 59 7.72 -3.13 15.25
C VAL A 59 8.26 -3.74 16.54
N ALA A 60 7.54 -3.59 17.64
CA ALA A 60 7.95 -4.21 18.90
C ALA A 60 7.99 -5.75 18.76
N ASN A 61 6.90 -6.34 18.26
CA ASN A 61 6.79 -7.74 17.92
C ASN A 61 5.61 -7.92 16.96
N ILE A 62 5.78 -8.61 15.83
CA ILE A 62 4.72 -8.80 14.84
C ILE A 62 3.45 -9.50 15.37
N ASN A 63 3.53 -10.20 16.51
CA ASN A 63 2.37 -10.83 17.14
C ASN A 63 1.53 -9.87 18.01
N ASP A 64 2.03 -8.67 18.28
CA ASP A 64 1.26 -7.64 18.99
C ASP A 64 0.35 -6.89 18.01
N TRP A 65 -0.69 -6.24 18.54
CA TRP A 65 -1.54 -5.37 17.75
C TRP A 65 -0.78 -4.12 17.32
N HIS A 66 -0.75 -3.86 16.02
CA HIS A 66 -0.12 -2.69 15.43
C HIS A 66 -1.08 -1.93 14.51
N THR A 67 -0.93 -0.61 14.47
CA THR A 67 -1.65 0.22 13.48
C THR A 67 -0.72 0.58 12.34
N TYR A 68 -0.97 0.01 11.16
CA TYR A 68 -0.28 0.38 9.92
C TYR A 68 -1.07 1.44 9.18
N THR A 69 -0.44 2.59 8.91
CA THR A 69 -1.11 3.70 8.23
C THR A 69 -0.36 4.08 6.97
N LEU A 70 -1.11 4.24 5.87
CA LEU A 70 -0.65 4.92 4.68
C LEU A 70 -1.36 6.27 4.58
N GLU A 71 -0.60 7.35 4.61
CA GLU A 71 -1.09 8.66 4.21
C GLU A 71 -0.78 8.90 2.74
N TRP A 72 -1.82 9.11 1.95
CA TRP A 72 -1.70 9.51 0.55
C TRP A 72 -2.12 10.96 0.38
N THR A 73 -1.17 11.78 -0.05
CA THR A 73 -1.34 13.23 -0.25
C THR A 73 -0.93 13.63 -1.67
N LYS A 74 -1.15 14.89 -2.06
CA LYS A 74 -0.61 15.41 -3.34
C LYS A 74 0.90 15.50 -3.30
N GLU A 75 1.40 15.80 -2.11
CA GLU A 75 2.80 15.84 -1.76
C GLU A 75 3.37 14.45 -1.62
N GLY A 76 2.51 13.39 -1.62
CA GLY A 76 2.53 11.92 -1.90
C GLY A 76 2.42 10.95 -0.74
N LEU A 77 3.11 9.79 -0.84
CA LEU A 77 2.88 8.64 0.04
C LEU A 77 3.82 8.63 1.26
N TYR A 78 3.24 8.40 2.43
CA TYR A 78 3.92 8.28 3.72
C TYR A 78 3.36 7.11 4.51
N TRP A 79 4.24 6.36 5.17
CA TRP A 79 3.89 5.18 5.95
C TRP A 79 4.19 5.42 7.43
N TYR A 80 3.35 4.83 8.27
CA TYR A 80 3.47 4.87 9.71
C TYR A 80 3.20 3.49 10.30
N VAL A 81 3.85 3.24 11.43
CA VAL A 81 3.59 2.10 12.31
C VAL A 81 3.34 2.69 13.69
N ASP A 82 2.19 2.39 14.29
CA ASP A 82 1.78 2.89 15.61
C ASP A 82 1.83 4.42 15.73
N GLY A 83 1.45 5.11 14.65
CA GLY A 83 1.51 6.57 14.54
C GLY A 83 2.92 7.16 14.41
N GLN A 84 3.96 6.33 14.49
CA GLN A 84 5.33 6.75 14.24
C GLN A 84 5.63 6.70 12.75
N LYS A 85 6.19 7.79 12.21
CA LYS A 85 6.54 7.86 10.79
C LYS A 85 7.64 6.86 10.47
N GLY A 86 7.31 5.86 9.65
CA GLY A 86 8.25 4.86 9.16
C GLY A 86 8.99 5.37 7.92
N ARG A 87 8.24 5.67 6.85
CA ARG A 87 8.81 5.92 5.52
C ARG A 87 8.07 7.01 4.75
N GLY A 88 8.77 7.62 3.80
CA GLY A 88 8.27 8.66 2.91
C GLY A 88 8.94 10.02 3.14
N PRO A 89 8.74 11.01 2.26
CA PRO A 89 7.86 10.98 1.09
C PRO A 89 8.35 10.02 0.00
N TYR A 90 7.47 9.15 -0.50
CA TYR A 90 7.67 8.50 -1.79
C TYR A 90 6.95 9.26 -2.88
N LEU A 91 7.64 10.29 -3.35
CA LEU A 91 7.26 11.12 -4.47
C LEU A 91 8.47 11.41 -5.26
N LYS A 92 8.26 11.46 -6.56
CA LYS A 92 9.24 12.13 -7.38
C LYS A 92 8.60 13.34 -8.03
N ALA A 93 8.61 14.44 -7.27
CA ALA A 93 8.48 15.77 -7.86
C ALA A 93 9.42 15.85 -9.08
N GLY A 94 8.88 16.24 -10.23
CA GLY A 94 9.63 16.36 -11.48
C GLY A 94 9.80 15.08 -12.31
N LYS A 95 9.15 13.95 -11.98
CA LYS A 95 8.99 12.84 -12.93
C LYS A 95 7.60 12.83 -13.56
N SER A 96 7.54 12.52 -14.84
CA SER A 96 6.28 12.35 -15.56
C SER A 96 5.46 11.21 -14.93
N ALA A 97 4.13 11.26 -15.11
CA ALA A 97 3.17 10.23 -14.71
C ALA A 97 3.55 8.80 -15.16
N VAL A 98 4.45 8.69 -16.15
CA VAL A 98 5.06 7.46 -16.67
C VAL A 98 5.81 6.65 -15.59
N ASP A 99 6.27 7.31 -14.51
CA ASP A 99 7.07 6.71 -13.43
C ASP A 99 6.36 6.67 -12.06
N TYR A 100 5.13 7.17 -11.96
CA TYR A 100 4.40 7.29 -10.69
C TYR A 100 2.88 7.18 -10.88
N PRO A 101 2.31 5.96 -10.80
CA PRO A 101 0.87 5.73 -11.03
C PRO A 101 -0.01 6.05 -9.82
N PHE A 102 0.50 6.74 -8.79
CA PHE A 102 -0.21 7.07 -7.55
C PHE A 102 -0.70 8.53 -7.55
N LEU A 103 -1.54 8.88 -8.53
CA LEU A 103 -2.08 10.23 -8.73
C LEU A 103 -3.44 10.41 -8.04
N ASP A 104 -3.89 11.66 -7.85
CA ASP A 104 -5.19 12.00 -7.26
C ASP A 104 -6.39 11.26 -7.92
N LYS A 105 -6.28 10.93 -9.21
CA LYS A 105 -7.33 10.21 -9.96
C LYS A 105 -7.16 8.69 -9.96
N SER A 106 -6.01 8.20 -9.50
CA SER A 106 -5.75 6.77 -9.38
C SER A 106 -6.65 6.19 -8.30
N ALA A 107 -7.24 5.03 -8.57
CA ALA A 107 -7.98 4.28 -7.58
C ALA A 107 -7.26 2.95 -7.34
N PHE A 108 -7.28 2.50 -6.10
CA PHE A 108 -6.72 1.23 -5.66
C PHE A 108 -7.77 0.49 -4.85
N TYR A 109 -7.65 -0.84 -4.79
CA TYR A 109 -8.38 -1.67 -3.85
C TYR A 109 -7.40 -2.20 -2.79
N ILE A 110 -7.94 -2.51 -1.61
CA ILE A 110 -7.16 -3.08 -0.51
C ILE A 110 -7.11 -4.60 -0.68
N ILE A 111 -5.93 -5.19 -0.49
CA ILE A 111 -5.72 -6.62 -0.38
C ILE A 111 -5.23 -6.90 1.04
N MET A 112 -5.79 -7.95 1.65
CA MET A 112 -5.31 -8.50 2.91
C MET A 112 -5.23 -10.01 2.73
N ASN A 113 -4.04 -10.57 2.87
CA ASN A 113 -3.82 -12.00 2.69
C ASN A 113 -2.66 -12.50 3.54
N VAL A 114 -2.67 -13.81 3.79
CA VAL A 114 -1.50 -14.54 4.29
C VAL A 114 -0.97 -15.37 3.13
N GLY A 115 0.22 -15.05 2.66
CA GLY A 115 0.91 -15.79 1.61
C GLY A 115 1.70 -16.96 2.19
N VAL A 116 1.59 -18.14 1.59
CA VAL A 116 2.42 -19.30 1.92
C VAL A 116 3.39 -19.53 0.77
N GLY A 117 4.68 -19.24 1.00
CA GLY A 117 5.71 -19.27 -0.02
C GLY A 117 5.95 -20.67 -0.61
N ARG A 118 6.36 -20.75 -1.88
CA ARG A 118 6.65 -22.02 -2.56
C ARG A 118 8.15 -22.32 -2.51
N ALA A 119 8.51 -23.60 -2.55
CA ALA A 119 9.90 -24.06 -2.43
C ALA A 119 10.89 -23.42 -3.41
N ASN A 120 10.40 -22.96 -4.57
CA ASN A 120 11.23 -22.37 -5.64
C ASN A 120 11.09 -20.84 -5.74
N ASP A 121 10.39 -20.19 -4.80
CA ASP A 121 10.26 -18.74 -4.81
C ASP A 121 11.54 -18.09 -4.27
N ASN A 122 11.99 -17.03 -4.93
CA ASN A 122 13.20 -16.30 -4.54
C ASN A 122 13.02 -15.50 -3.24
N TYR A 123 11.77 -15.24 -2.81
CA TYR A 123 11.43 -14.50 -1.60
C TYR A 123 9.95 -14.70 -1.21
N PRO A 124 9.60 -14.87 0.08
CA PRO A 124 10.50 -15.05 1.21
C PRO A 124 11.15 -16.44 1.28
N GLY A 125 10.85 -17.32 0.31
CA GLY A 125 11.34 -18.69 0.24
C GLY A 125 10.24 -19.73 0.48
N GLY A 126 10.61 -21.00 0.51
CA GLY A 126 9.67 -22.10 0.69
C GLY A 126 9.04 -22.15 2.08
N ALA A 127 7.72 -22.35 2.11
CA ALA A 127 6.98 -22.63 3.32
C ALA A 127 7.55 -23.84 4.07
N GLN A 128 7.65 -23.71 5.40
CA GLN A 128 8.03 -24.81 6.27
C GLN A 128 6.86 -25.78 6.48
N LYS A 129 7.18 -27.02 6.86
CA LYS A 129 6.16 -28.03 7.16
C LYS A 129 5.47 -27.69 8.49
N GLY A 130 4.14 -27.78 8.54
CA GLY A 130 3.37 -27.60 9.78
C GLY A 130 3.07 -26.14 10.13
N LEU A 131 2.95 -25.26 9.12
CA LEU A 131 2.52 -23.89 9.34
C LEU A 131 1.07 -23.85 9.81
N ASP A 132 0.88 -23.31 11.00
CA ASP A 132 -0.39 -22.81 11.52
C ASP A 132 -0.24 -21.28 11.62
N THR A 133 -0.85 -20.56 10.70
CA THR A 133 -0.66 -19.11 10.56
C THR A 133 -1.95 -18.44 10.13
N TRP A 134 -2.18 -17.25 10.69
CA TRP A 134 -3.34 -16.42 10.43
C TRP A 134 -2.93 -14.95 10.54
N MET A 135 -3.80 -14.08 10.05
CA MET A 135 -3.67 -12.63 10.22
C MET A 135 -4.99 -12.15 10.82
N ASP A 136 -4.92 -11.66 12.05
CA ASP A 136 -6.06 -11.02 12.70
C ASP A 136 -6.12 -9.55 12.29
N VAL A 137 -7.29 -9.12 11.84
CA VAL A 137 -7.55 -7.73 11.46
C VAL A 137 -8.77 -7.26 12.22
N ASP A 138 -8.56 -6.35 13.18
CA ASP A 138 -9.65 -5.76 13.95
C ASP A 138 -10.47 -4.79 13.09
N TRP A 139 -9.81 -3.86 12.41
CA TRP A 139 -10.48 -2.88 11.55
C TRP A 139 -9.64 -2.46 10.34
N VAL A 140 -10.34 -1.96 9.33
CA VAL A 140 -9.78 -1.17 8.22
C VAL A 140 -10.54 0.13 8.15
N LYS A 141 -9.83 1.25 8.16
CA LYS A 141 -10.41 2.59 8.05
C LYS A 141 -9.78 3.32 6.87
N VAL A 142 -10.64 3.86 6.02
CA VAL A 142 -10.25 4.78 4.94
C VAL A 142 -10.93 6.11 5.23
N SER A 143 -10.15 7.17 5.38
CA SER A 143 -10.66 8.51 5.62
C SER A 143 -9.99 9.50 4.67
N PRO A 144 -10.72 10.53 4.23
CA PRO A 144 -10.10 11.67 3.53
C PRO A 144 -9.01 12.27 4.41
N ASN A 145 -7.90 12.69 3.81
CA ASN A 145 -6.95 13.53 4.51
C ASN A 145 -7.61 14.91 4.77
N LYS A 146 -7.15 15.65 5.77
CA LYS A 146 -7.59 17.02 6.08
C LYS A 146 -7.50 17.95 4.87
N ASP A 147 -6.59 17.66 3.94
CA ASP A 147 -6.33 18.43 2.71
C ASP A 147 -7.03 17.83 1.47
N THR A 148 -7.70 16.68 1.59
CA THR A 148 -8.48 16.07 0.51
C THR A 148 -9.71 16.94 0.24
N ILE A 149 -9.88 17.45 -0.98
CA ILE A 149 -11.15 18.02 -1.41
C ILE A 149 -12.05 16.85 -1.81
N LEU A 150 -13.17 16.67 -1.10
CA LEU A 150 -14.15 15.64 -1.46
C LEU A 150 -14.90 16.08 -2.72
N ASP A 151 -14.53 15.48 -3.85
CA ASP A 151 -15.29 15.60 -5.08
C ASP A 151 -16.48 14.63 -5.05
N ASN A 152 -17.66 15.17 -4.71
CA ASN A 152 -18.92 14.44 -4.74
C ASN A 152 -19.44 14.15 -6.16
N SER A 153 -18.74 14.55 -7.23
CA SER A 153 -19.16 14.31 -8.62
C SER A 153 -19.24 12.82 -8.99
N ARG A 154 -18.59 11.95 -8.22
CA ARG A 154 -18.65 10.47 -8.38
C ARG A 154 -19.79 9.80 -7.60
N GLY A 155 -20.68 10.57 -6.98
CA GLY A 155 -21.89 10.04 -6.31
C GLY A 155 -21.63 9.37 -4.95
N VAL A 156 -20.47 9.61 -4.33
CA VAL A 156 -20.15 9.10 -2.99
C VAL A 156 -20.73 10.06 -1.95
N ASN A 157 -22.04 10.03 -1.75
CA ASN A 157 -22.67 10.72 -0.64
C ASN A 157 -22.23 10.05 0.68
N GLY A 158 -21.43 10.73 1.51
CA GLY A 158 -21.26 10.30 2.91
C GLY A 158 -19.86 10.38 3.53
N CYS A 159 -18.86 11.00 2.91
CA CYS A 159 -17.59 11.24 3.61
C CYS A 159 -17.72 12.42 4.57
N GLU A 160 -18.35 12.19 5.73
CA GLU A 160 -18.23 13.09 6.87
C GLU A 160 -16.79 13.02 7.42
N TYR A 161 -16.15 14.17 7.59
CA TYR A 161 -14.88 14.25 8.31
C TYR A 161 -15.16 13.95 9.79
N TYR A 162 -14.96 12.71 10.21
CA TYR A 162 -14.85 12.40 11.63
C TYR A 162 -13.49 12.89 12.11
N LYS A 163 -13.43 14.18 12.46
CA LYS A 163 -12.40 14.73 13.33
C LYS A 163 -12.62 14.08 14.70
N ASP A 164 -11.70 13.20 15.07
CA ASP A 164 -11.59 12.57 16.38
C ASP A 164 -12.74 11.63 16.76
N VAL A 165 -12.64 10.37 16.34
CA VAL A 165 -13.34 9.27 17.02
C VAL A 165 -12.28 8.30 17.52
N GLN A 166 -11.99 8.39 18.81
CA GLN A 166 -11.24 7.40 19.58
C GLN A 166 -12.16 6.23 19.90
N TRP A 167 -11.67 5.00 19.73
CA TRP A 167 -12.24 3.82 20.39
C TRP A 167 -11.13 3.09 21.14
N LYS A 168 -11.54 2.45 22.25
CA LYS A 168 -10.71 1.70 23.19
C LYS A 168 -10.06 0.48 22.55
#